data_AF-A0A6A5TVS0-F1
#
_entry.id   AF-A0A6A5TVS0-F1
#
_cell.length_a   1.000
_cell.length_b   1.000
_cell.length_c   1.000
_cell.angle_alpha   90.00
_cell.angle_beta   90.00
_cell.angle_gamma   90.00
#
_symmetry.space_group_name_H-M   'P 1'
#
loop_
_entity.id
_entity.type
_entity.pdbx_description
1 polymer ?
#
loop_
_entity_poly.entity_id
_entity_poly.type
_entity_poly.pdbx_seq_one_letter_code
_entity_poly.pdbx_strand_id
1 'polypeptide(L)'
;MYTAKNYSNYAILWYWALSMVPHYYSLYLIAQANKRSYDEKRFQAQEHTQLIEATILKKSFEIPELLQAVSRNNLELFPLFVTSVILGTASGAKDNESLNAHAIWFLIFRIIYSFVYVAKLGTYSQKALSLVSSYFPIYIIYVSAEKLSGRYLMTV
;
A
#
# COMPACT_ATOMS: atom_id res chain seq x y z
N MET A 1 15.62 31.95 -2.20
CA MET A 1 14.39 31.18 -1.92
C MET A 1 14.81 29.73 -1.71
N TYR A 2 14.78 29.21 -0.49
CA TYR A 2 15.17 27.82 -0.25
C TYR A 2 14.04 26.90 -0.69
N THR A 3 14.22 26.22 -1.83
CA THR A 3 13.29 25.16 -2.24
C THR A 3 13.40 24.02 -1.23
N ALA A 4 12.29 23.68 -0.57
CA ALA A 4 12.24 22.53 0.35
C ALA A 4 12.78 21.27 -0.35
N LYS A 5 13.51 20.41 0.37
CA LYS A 5 14.03 19.16 -0.20
C LYS A 5 12.86 18.22 -0.53
N ASN A 6 12.93 17.58 -1.70
CA ASN A 6 11.94 16.58 -2.10
C ASN A 6 12.28 15.23 -1.45
N TYR A 7 11.45 14.81 -0.50
CA TYR A 7 11.56 13.54 0.19
C TYR A 7 10.53 12.51 -0.29
N SER A 8 9.57 12.92 -1.14
CA SER A 8 8.47 12.04 -1.58
C SER A 8 8.98 10.80 -2.34
N ASN A 9 10.13 10.88 -3.01
CA ASN A 9 10.74 9.71 -3.67
C ASN A 9 11.12 8.59 -2.68
N TYR A 10 11.55 8.93 -1.46
CA TYR A 10 11.84 7.93 -0.43
C TYR A 10 10.58 7.24 0.09
N ALA A 11 9.42 7.88 -0.05
CA ALA A 11 8.14 7.29 0.34
C ALA A 11 7.80 6.05 -0.52
N ILE A 12 8.36 5.91 -1.72
CA ILE A 12 8.21 4.71 -2.55
C ILE A 12 8.77 3.48 -1.82
N LEU A 13 9.99 3.58 -1.28
CA LEU A 13 10.62 2.49 -0.52
C LEU A 13 9.83 2.20 0.76
N TRP A 14 9.37 3.23 1.46
CA TRP A 14 8.52 3.07 2.64
C TRP A 14 7.19 2.40 2.32
N TYR A 15 6.55 2.73 1.21
CA TYR A 15 5.29 2.11 0.82
C TYR A 15 5.48 0.65 0.40
N TRP A 16 6.57 0.34 -0.30
CA TRP A 16 6.94 -1.04 -0.59
C TRP A 16 7.14 -1.84 0.70
N ALA A 17 7.88 -1.30 1.66
CA ALA A 17 8.08 -1.95 2.96
C ALA A 17 6.75 -2.16 3.70
N LEU A 18 5.88 -1.14 3.73
CA LEU A 18 4.54 -1.24 4.31
C LEU A 18 3.68 -2.33 3.64
N SER A 19 3.88 -2.55 2.34
CA SER A 19 3.17 -3.59 1.56
C SER A 19 3.70 -4.98 1.88
N MET A 20 5.02 -5.13 2.06
CA MET A 20 5.68 -6.42 2.24
C MET A 20 5.72 -6.91 3.69
N VAL A 21 5.76 -6.01 4.68
CA VAL A 21 5.81 -6.39 6.11
C VAL A 21 4.63 -7.31 6.51
N PRO A 22 3.36 -7.02 6.17
CA PRO A 22 2.25 -7.92 6.46
C PRO A 22 2.41 -9.28 5.80
N HIS A 23 2.94 -9.33 4.57
CA HIS A 23 3.19 -10.59 3.86
C HIS A 23 4.18 -11.46 4.61
N TYR A 24 5.38 -10.95 4.91
CA TYR A 24 6.39 -11.73 5.62
C TYR A 24 5.93 -12.12 7.02
N TYR A 25 5.20 -11.25 7.71
CA TYR A 25 4.64 -11.58 9.02
C TYR A 25 3.58 -12.70 8.93
N SER A 26 2.75 -12.71 7.88
CA SER A 26 1.80 -13.79 7.65
C SER A 26 2.49 -15.15 7.44
N LEU A 27 3.57 -15.17 6.65
CA LEU A 27 4.36 -16.39 6.39
C LEU A 27 5.02 -16.90 7.67
N TYR A 28 5.56 -15.99 8.48
CA TYR A 28 6.13 -16.32 9.78
C TYR A 28 5.10 -17.00 10.70
N LEU A 29 3.88 -16.44 10.80
CA LEU A 29 2.82 -17.01 11.61
C LEU A 29 2.36 -18.39 11.10
N ILE A 30 2.23 -18.57 9.79
CA ILE A 30 1.90 -19.87 9.18
C ILE A 30 3.00 -20.90 9.47
N ALA A 31 4.27 -20.51 9.29
CA ALA A 31 5.40 -21.40 9.58
C ALA A 31 5.46 -21.78 11.05
N GLN A 32 5.18 -20.85 11.96
CA GLN A 32 5.10 -21.11 13.40
C GLN A 32 3.97 -22.09 13.73
N ALA A 33 2.78 -21.88 13.16
CA ALA A 33 1.62 -22.74 13.37
C ALA A 33 1.82 -24.15 12.78
N ASN A 34 2.57 -24.28 11.69
CA ASN A 34 2.91 -25.55 11.04
C ASN A 34 4.22 -26.18 11.57
N LYS A 35 4.69 -25.82 12.77
CA LYS A 35 5.94 -26.35 13.38
C LYS A 35 7.17 -26.29 12.45
N ARG A 36 7.24 -25.27 11.59
CA ARG A 36 8.28 -25.07 10.56
C ARG A 36 8.33 -26.14 9.46
N SER A 37 7.29 -26.93 9.29
CA SER A 37 7.13 -27.85 8.15
C SER A 37 6.60 -27.15 6.88
N TYR A 38 6.70 -25.81 6.82
CA TYR A 38 6.26 -25.04 5.66
C TYR A 38 7.28 -25.17 4.53
N ASP A 39 6.92 -25.89 3.47
CA ASP A 39 7.75 -26.04 2.29
C ASP A 39 7.51 -24.88 1.32
N GLU A 40 8.44 -23.93 1.30
CA GLU A 40 8.42 -22.77 0.40
C GLU A 40 8.53 -23.15 -1.08
N LYS A 41 8.97 -24.38 -1.40
CA LYS A 41 9.10 -24.86 -2.78
C LYS A 41 7.77 -25.23 -3.41
N ARG A 42 6.74 -25.44 -2.59
CA ARG A 42 5.37 -25.60 -3.11
C ARG A 42 4.85 -24.21 -3.42
N PHE A 43 4.88 -23.89 -4.71
CA PHE A 43 4.19 -22.73 -5.28
C PHE A 43 2.81 -22.62 -4.62
N GLN A 44 2.38 -21.39 -4.27
CA GLN A 44 1.11 -21.10 -3.58
C GLN A 44 -0.11 -21.43 -4.45
N ALA A 45 -0.22 -22.68 -4.90
CA ALA A 45 -1.40 -23.23 -5.51
C ALA A 45 -2.50 -23.23 -4.44
N GLN A 46 -3.73 -22.93 -4.87
CA GLN A 46 -4.90 -22.86 -4.01
C GLN A 46 -5.09 -24.14 -3.19
N GLU A 47 -4.70 -25.29 -3.75
CA GLU A 47 -4.66 -26.59 -3.08
C GLU A 47 -3.71 -26.63 -1.88
N HIS A 48 -2.55 -25.99 -1.96
CA HIS A 48 -1.59 -25.95 -0.85
C HIS A 48 -2.12 -25.11 0.32
N THR A 49 -2.80 -24.00 0.02
CA THR A 49 -3.47 -23.18 1.04
C THR A 49 -4.57 -23.97 1.75
N GLN A 50 -5.40 -24.70 1.00
CA GLN A 50 -6.45 -25.57 1.57
C GLN A 50 -5.88 -26.69 2.44
N LEU A 51 -4.77 -27.31 2.04
CA LEU A 51 -4.09 -28.33 2.85
C LEU A 51 -3.52 -27.75 4.16
N ILE A 52 -2.95 -26.55 4.09
CA ILE A 52 -2.45 -25.85 5.28
C ILE A 52 -3.61 -25.45 6.19
N GLU A 53 -4.71 -24.94 5.65
CA GLU A 53 -5.94 -24.62 6.40
C GLU A 53 -6.56 -25.86 7.07
N ALA A 54 -6.51 -27.02 6.41
CA ALA A 54 -6.97 -28.28 7.00
C ALA A 54 -6.07 -28.79 8.13
N THR A 55 -4.77 -28.45 8.08
CA THR A 55 -3.76 -28.90 9.05
C THR A 55 -3.66 -27.96 10.26
N ILE A 56 -3.84 -26.66 10.05
CA ILE A 56 -3.76 -25.63 11.08
C ILE A 56 -5.16 -25.38 11.65
N LEU A 57 -5.26 -25.19 12.97
CA LEU A 57 -6.53 -24.83 13.59
C LEU A 57 -7.11 -23.56 12.93
N LYS A 58 -8.38 -23.58 12.50
CA LYS A 58 -9.02 -22.49 11.74
C LYS A 58 -8.81 -21.08 12.36
N LYS A 59 -8.81 -21.00 13.70
CA LYS A 59 -8.58 -19.76 14.46
C LYS A 59 -7.15 -19.21 14.33
N SER A 60 -6.16 -20.08 14.11
CA SER A 60 -4.76 -19.70 13.90
C SER A 60 -4.49 -19.19 12.48
N PHE A 61 -5.40 -19.44 11.54
CA PHE A 61 -5.24 -19.05 10.13
C PHE A 61 -5.85 -17.69 9.78
N GLU A 62 -6.80 -17.21 10.60
CA GLU A 62 -7.54 -15.97 10.37
C GLU A 62 -6.65 -14.72 10.28
N ILE A 63 -5.69 -14.55 11.21
CA ILE A 63 -4.78 -13.38 11.19
C ILE A 63 -3.83 -13.43 9.98
N PRO A 64 -3.13 -14.54 9.67
CA PRO A 64 -2.33 -14.65 8.46
C PRO A 64 -3.09 -14.32 7.17
N GLU A 65 -4.33 -14.79 7.03
CA GLU A 65 -5.16 -14.50 5.85
C GLU A 65 -5.42 -13.00 5.71
N LEU A 66 -5.82 -12.33 6.81
CA LEU A 66 -6.04 -10.88 6.81
C LEU A 66 -4.78 -10.10 6.46
N LEU A 67 -3.61 -10.51 6.99
CA LEU A 67 -2.34 -9.89 6.69
C LEU A 67 -1.95 -10.03 5.21
N GLN A 68 -2.19 -11.19 4.60
CA GLN A 68 -2.00 -11.38 3.16
C GLN A 68 -2.95 -10.50 2.35
N ALA A 69 -4.21 -10.39 2.75
CA ALA A 69 -5.17 -9.52 2.08
C ALA A 69 -4.74 -8.04 2.13
N VAL A 70 -4.26 -7.57 3.28
CA VAL A 70 -3.69 -6.21 3.41
C VAL A 70 -2.48 -6.01 2.50
N SER A 71 -1.56 -6.98 2.46
CA SER A 71 -0.39 -6.90 1.59
C SER A 71 -0.79 -6.80 0.11
N ARG A 72 -1.69 -7.67 -0.36
CA ARG A 72 -2.20 -7.64 -1.74
C ARG A 72 -2.85 -6.30 -2.07
N ASN A 73 -3.71 -5.80 -1.20
CA ASN A 73 -4.37 -4.52 -1.42
C ASN A 73 -3.37 -3.33 -1.45
N ASN A 74 -2.33 -3.35 -0.61
CA ASN A 74 -1.27 -2.36 -0.69
C ASN A 74 -0.49 -2.46 -2.02
N LEU A 75 -0.20 -3.68 -2.49
CA LEU A 75 0.51 -3.90 -3.75
C LEU A 75 -0.32 -3.52 -4.99
N GLU A 76 -1.65 -3.64 -4.95
CA GLU A 76 -2.54 -3.17 -6.03
C GLU A 76 -2.48 -1.65 -6.21
N LEU A 77 -2.32 -0.89 -5.13
CA LEU A 77 -2.19 0.58 -5.16
C LEU A 77 -0.75 1.05 -5.37
N PHE A 78 0.24 0.16 -5.25
CA PHE A 78 1.65 0.50 -5.37
C PHE A 78 2.01 1.17 -6.71
N PRO A 79 1.62 0.63 -7.90
CA PRO A 79 1.92 1.28 -9.17
C PRO A 79 1.32 2.68 -9.28
N LEU A 80 0.11 2.87 -8.75
CA LEU A 80 -0.58 4.16 -8.78
C LEU A 80 0.15 5.19 -7.91
N PHE A 81 0.55 4.82 -6.70
CA PHE A 81 1.33 5.68 -5.81
C PHE A 81 2.70 6.04 -6.41
N VAL A 82 3.45 5.05 -6.89
CA VAL A 82 4.76 5.27 -7.53
C VAL A 82 4.64 6.21 -8.72
N THR A 83 3.65 5.99 -9.59
CA THR A 83 3.39 6.85 -10.74
C THR A 83 3.10 8.28 -10.30
N SER A 84 2.31 8.47 -9.25
CA SER A 84 1.99 9.80 -8.72
C SER A 84 3.22 10.55 -8.19
N VAL A 85 4.13 9.87 -7.46
CA VAL A 85 5.34 10.48 -6.92
C VAL A 85 6.31 10.86 -8.05
N ILE A 86 6.51 9.96 -9.02
CA ILE A 86 7.42 10.19 -10.15
C ILE A 86 6.88 11.31 -11.05
N LEU A 87 5.60 11.27 -11.46
CA LEU A 87 5.00 12.31 -12.30
C LEU A 87 4.88 13.64 -11.58
N GLY A 88 4.53 13.64 -10.29
CA GLY A 88 4.50 14.85 -9.47
C GLY A 88 5.86 15.54 -9.42
N THR A 89 6.92 14.76 -9.20
CA THR A 89 8.30 15.27 -9.20
C THR A 89 8.74 15.74 -10.58
N ALA A 90 8.49 14.96 -11.63
CA ALA A 90 8.96 15.25 -12.99
C ALA A 90 8.23 16.44 -13.64
N SER A 91 6.93 16.59 -13.39
CA SER A 91 6.14 17.72 -13.91
C SER A 91 6.40 19.03 -13.16
N GLY A 92 6.89 18.94 -11.92
CA GLY A 92 6.95 20.08 -11.00
C GLY A 92 5.58 20.72 -10.78
N ALA A 93 4.47 19.98 -10.95
CA ALA A 93 3.12 20.52 -10.86
C ALA A 93 2.70 20.92 -9.44
N LYS A 94 3.40 20.38 -8.44
CA LYS A 94 3.30 20.77 -7.04
C LYS A 94 4.69 21.14 -6.54
N ASP A 95 4.74 22.06 -5.59
CA ASP A 95 5.96 22.35 -4.84
C ASP A 95 6.36 21.12 -3.99
N ASN A 96 7.62 21.08 -3.59
CA ASN A 96 8.18 19.93 -2.86
C ASN A 96 7.51 19.72 -1.49
N GLU A 97 7.03 20.78 -0.83
CA GLU A 97 6.35 20.66 0.46
C GLU A 97 4.98 19.99 0.28
N SER A 98 4.22 20.42 -0.72
CA SER A 98 2.97 19.77 -1.11
C SER A 98 3.17 18.29 -1.46
N LEU A 99 4.15 17.93 -2.29
CA LEU A 99 4.40 16.53 -2.65
C LEU A 99 4.80 15.67 -1.44
N ASN A 100 5.64 16.21 -0.55
CA ASN A 100 6.02 15.54 0.70
C ASN A 100 4.80 15.30 1.59
N ALA A 101 3.93 16.31 1.76
CA ALA A 101 2.72 16.20 2.56
C ALA A 101 1.77 15.12 1.99
N HIS A 102 1.58 15.09 0.67
CA HIS A 102 0.75 14.06 0.02
C HIS A 102 1.31 12.65 0.26
N ALA A 103 2.62 12.46 0.11
CA ALA A 103 3.26 11.17 0.34
C ALA A 103 3.12 10.72 1.81
N ILE A 104 3.32 11.62 2.77
CA ILE A 104 3.16 11.33 4.21
C ILE A 104 1.72 10.96 4.52
N TRP A 105 0.75 11.76 4.09
CA TRP A 105 -0.66 11.49 4.35
C TRP A 105 -1.12 10.17 3.73
N PHE A 106 -0.69 9.90 2.49
CA PHE A 106 -0.95 8.62 1.86
C PHE A 106 -0.45 7.45 2.72
N LEU A 107 0.83 7.49 3.16
CA LEU A 107 1.40 6.44 4.01
C LEU A 107 0.62 6.28 5.33
N ILE A 108 0.26 7.39 6.00
CA ILE A 108 -0.54 7.36 7.22
C ILE A 108 -1.89 6.68 6.98
N PHE A 109 -2.61 7.04 5.92
CA PHE A 109 -3.88 6.40 5.59
C PHE A 109 -3.72 4.91 5.31
N ARG A 110 -2.62 4.48 4.68
CA ARG A 110 -2.35 3.06 4.43
C ARG A 110 -2.01 2.29 5.71
N ILE A 111 -1.32 2.92 6.67
CA ILE A 111 -1.07 2.34 8.00
C ILE A 111 -2.40 2.18 8.76
N ILE A 112 -3.23 3.23 8.81
CA ILE A 112 -4.53 3.20 9.48
C ILE A 112 -5.44 2.16 8.84
N TYR A 113 -5.51 2.12 7.50
CA TYR A 113 -6.25 1.09 6.76
C TYR A 113 -5.80 -0.32 7.16
N SER A 114 -4.49 -0.58 7.15
CA SER A 114 -3.93 -1.90 7.48
C SER A 114 -4.34 -2.34 8.89
N PHE A 115 -4.27 -1.42 9.86
CA PHE A 115 -4.70 -1.69 11.23
C PHE A 115 -6.21 -1.96 11.33
N VAL A 116 -7.04 -1.08 10.76
CA VAL A 116 -8.51 -1.22 10.77
C VAL A 116 -8.96 -2.51 10.09
N TYR A 117 -8.24 -2.94 9.04
CA TYR A 117 -8.51 -4.18 8.33
C TYR A 117 -8.24 -5.41 9.21
N VAL A 118 -7.02 -5.51 9.78
CA VAL A 118 -6.61 -6.64 10.63
C VAL A 118 -7.42 -6.68 11.93
N ALA A 119 -7.69 -5.53 12.54
CA ALA A 119 -8.51 -5.42 13.75
C ALA A 119 -10.02 -5.57 13.50
N LYS A 120 -10.44 -5.74 12.23
CA LYS A 120 -11.84 -5.90 11.82
C LYS A 120 -12.76 -4.78 12.30
N LEU A 121 -12.24 -3.54 12.36
CA LEU A 121 -12.94 -2.37 12.86
C LEU A 121 -13.89 -1.77 11.79
N GLY A 122 -14.90 -2.54 11.41
CA GLY A 122 -16.02 -2.10 10.56
C GLY A 122 -15.71 -2.03 9.06
N THR A 123 -16.56 -2.66 8.25
CA THR A 123 -16.40 -2.76 6.79
C THR A 123 -16.47 -1.40 6.07
N TYR A 124 -17.30 -0.47 6.55
CA TYR A 124 -17.47 0.85 5.93
C TYR A 124 -16.22 1.73 6.10
N SER A 125 -15.59 1.70 7.29
CA SER A 125 -14.36 2.43 7.59
C SER A 125 -13.21 1.99 6.67
N GLN A 126 -13.07 0.68 6.45
CA GLN A 126 -12.06 0.11 5.55
C GLN A 126 -12.25 0.61 4.11
N LYS A 127 -13.48 0.56 3.59
CA LYS A 127 -13.80 1.03 2.23
C LYS A 127 -13.55 2.53 2.08
N ALA A 128 -13.96 3.33 3.07
CA ALA A 128 -13.74 4.77 3.07
C ALA A 128 -12.24 5.11 3.06
N LEU A 129 -11.44 4.49 3.92
CA LEU A 129 -9.98 4.67 3.95
C LEU A 129 -9.30 4.25 2.65
N SER A 130 -9.75 3.14 2.03
CA SER A 130 -9.22 2.70 0.75
C SER A 130 -9.54 3.69 -0.38
N LEU A 131 -10.77 4.23 -0.43
CA LEU A 131 -11.17 5.21 -1.43
C LEU A 131 -10.42 6.53 -1.25
N VAL A 132 -10.37 7.05 -0.02
CA VAL A 132 -9.70 8.30 0.31
C VAL A 132 -8.20 8.21 0.01
N SER A 133 -7.53 7.11 0.37
CA SER A 133 -6.11 6.93 0.05
C SER A 133 -5.84 6.86 -1.45
N SER A 134 -6.77 6.30 -2.24
CA SER A 134 -6.63 6.22 -3.70
C SER A 134 -6.83 7.55 -4.41
N TYR A 135 -7.56 8.50 -3.80
CA TYR A 135 -7.80 9.81 -4.36
C TYR A 135 -6.50 10.63 -4.52
N PHE A 136 -5.60 10.60 -3.54
CA PHE A 136 -4.37 11.41 -3.57
C PHE A 136 -3.47 11.10 -4.78
N PRO A 137 -3.11 9.83 -5.06
CA PRO A 137 -2.33 9.50 -6.25
C PRO A 137 -3.01 9.93 -7.55
N ILE A 138 -4.32 9.71 -7.68
CA ILE A 138 -5.09 10.06 -8.88
C ILE A 138 -5.06 11.57 -9.11
N TYR A 139 -5.29 12.35 -8.05
CA TYR A 139 -5.25 13.81 -8.12
C TYR A 139 -3.87 14.32 -8.57
N ILE A 140 -2.79 13.80 -7.98
CA ILE A 140 -1.43 14.22 -8.37
C ILE A 140 -1.12 13.82 -9.82
N ILE A 141 -1.52 12.62 -10.25
CA ILE A 141 -1.36 12.19 -11.64
C ILE A 141 -2.11 13.13 -12.58
N TYR A 142 -3.36 13.47 -12.26
CA TYR A 142 -4.18 14.39 -13.04
C TYR A 142 -3.52 15.76 -13.22
N VAL A 143 -3.15 16.42 -12.11
CA VAL A 143 -2.52 17.75 -12.17
C VAL A 143 -1.16 17.71 -12.87
N SER A 144 -0.40 16.62 -12.69
CA SER A 144 0.87 16.40 -13.40
C SER A 144 0.66 16.25 -14.90
N ALA A 145 -0.38 15.51 -15.31
CA ALA A 145 -0.72 15.31 -16.72
C ALA A 145 -1.20 16.61 -17.38
N GLU A 146 -2.02 17.42 -16.70
CA GLU A 146 -2.42 18.75 -17.19
C GLU A 146 -1.20 19.64 -17.43
N LYS A 147 -0.22 19.63 -16.51
CA LYS A 147 0.99 20.42 -16.65
C LYS A 147 1.87 19.95 -17.80
N LEU A 148 2.12 18.64 -17.89
CA LEU A 148 2.97 18.04 -18.93
C LEU A 148 2.34 18.15 -20.33
N SER A 149 1.02 18.16 -20.43
CA SER A 149 0.32 18.33 -21.72
C SER A 149 0.27 19.77 -22.21
N GLY A 150 0.85 20.73 -21.48
CA GLY A 150 0.78 22.16 -21.82
C GLY A 150 -0.62 22.75 -21.68
N ARG A 151 -1.57 22.00 -21.06
CA ARG A 151 -2.93 22.45 -20.76
C ARG A 151 -3.03 23.17 -19.42
N TYR A 152 -1.90 23.48 -18.79
CA TYR A 152 -1.84 24.37 -17.64
C TYR A 152 -2.26 25.78 -18.11
N LEU A 153 -3.57 26.00 -18.21
CA LEU A 153 -4.13 27.32 -18.26
C LEU A 153 -3.64 28.05 -17.02
N MET A 154 -3.06 29.23 -17.23
CA MET A 154 -2.70 30.15 -16.16
C MET A 154 -3.98 30.50 -15.38
N THR A 155 -4.36 29.68 -14.40
CA THR A 155 -5.16 30.18 -13.28
C THR A 155 -4.20 30.90 -12.36
N VAL A 156 -4.06 32.20 -12.65
CA VAL A 156 -3.55 33.24 -11.74
C VAL A 156 -4.36 33.23 -10.46
#